data_AF-A0AAP0ND00-F1
#
_entry.id   AF-A0AAP0ND00-F1
#
_cell.length_a   1.000
_cell.length_b   1.000
_cell.length_c   1.000
_cell.angle_alpha   90.00
_cell.angle_beta   90.00
_cell.angle_gamma   90.00
#
_symmetry.space_group_name_H-M   'P 1'
#
loop_
_entity.id
_entity.type
_entity.pdbx_description
1 polymer ?
#
loop_
_entity_poly.entity_id
_entity_poly.type
_entity_poly.pdbx_seq_one_letter_code
_entity_poly.pdbx_strand_id
1 'polypeptide(L)'
;MGYLAPEYVYSGVPTEKTDVYSFGVVLLEVATGRKPVDDDGIVIVDWVWDMWKKGKLIGAADCKLMGRFSGVEIERMLTVGLSCVHPNCEKRPTVKEAARMIRGEVPLPVLPVKKPRVRIESCFASRFMKKY
;
A
#
# COMPACT_ATOMS: atom_id res chain seq x y z
N MET A 1 4.29 15.28 1.52
CA MET A 1 5.01 14.04 1.15
C MET A 1 4.19 12.84 1.62
N GLY A 2 3.62 12.05 0.71
CA GLY A 2 2.78 10.87 1.05
C GLY A 2 3.30 9.53 0.52
N TYR A 3 4.44 9.52 -0.17
CA TYR A 3 5.01 8.33 -0.82
C TYR A 3 6.04 7.59 0.03
N LEU A 4 6.49 8.19 1.14
CA LEU A 4 7.60 7.64 1.91
C LEU A 4 7.13 6.51 2.82
N ALA A 5 7.80 5.36 2.71
CA ALA A 5 7.61 4.26 3.62
C ALA A 5 7.97 4.68 5.06
N PRO A 6 7.24 4.21 6.09
CA PRO A 6 7.51 4.62 7.46
C PRO A 6 8.94 4.33 7.88
N GLU A 7 9.47 3.13 7.60
CA GLU A 7 10.84 2.75 7.94
C GLU A 7 11.90 3.59 7.21
N TYR A 8 11.60 4.13 6.03
CA TYR A 8 12.49 5.04 5.31
C TYR A 8 12.60 6.38 6.04
N VAL A 9 11.48 6.91 6.54
CA VAL A 9 11.46 8.17 7.30
C VAL A 9 12.35 8.08 8.55
N TYR A 10 12.37 6.92 9.21
CA TYR A 10 13.20 6.73 10.41
C TYR A 10 14.66 6.37 10.11
N SER A 11 14.90 5.49 9.14
CA SER A 11 16.25 4.96 8.89
C SER A 11 17.05 5.78 7.86
N GLY A 12 16.38 6.48 6.95
CA GLY A 12 16.99 7.11 5.78
C GLY A 12 17.52 6.13 4.74
N VAL A 13 17.32 4.81 4.92
CA VAL A 13 17.89 3.77 4.06
C VAL A 13 16.86 3.34 3.01
N PRO A 14 17.09 3.64 1.71
CA PRO A 14 16.21 3.14 0.66
C PRO A 14 16.42 1.63 0.48
N THR A 15 15.34 0.90 0.23
CA THR A 15 15.34 -0.53 -0.04
C THR A 15 14.30 -0.86 -1.10
N GLU A 16 14.36 -2.06 -1.69
CA GLU A 16 13.31 -2.51 -2.61
C GLU A 16 11.90 -2.42 -1.95
N LYS A 17 11.80 -2.66 -0.64
CA LYS A 17 10.51 -2.56 0.07
C LYS A 17 10.02 -1.14 0.25
N THR A 18 10.90 -0.15 0.34
CA THR A 18 10.50 1.27 0.38
C THR A 18 10.00 1.72 -1.00
N ASP A 19 10.56 1.16 -2.07
CA ASP A 19 10.09 1.39 -3.44
C ASP A 19 8.72 0.74 -3.67
N VAL A 20 8.51 -0.49 -3.16
CA VAL A 20 7.18 -1.14 -3.19
C VAL A 20 6.12 -0.30 -2.48
N TYR A 21 6.46 0.33 -1.35
CA TYR A 21 5.53 1.22 -0.66
C TYR A 21 5.15 2.41 -1.55
N SER A 22 6.14 3.08 -2.13
CA SER A 22 5.92 4.20 -3.05
C SER A 22 5.06 3.80 -4.25
N PHE A 23 5.33 2.63 -4.83
CA PHE A 23 4.51 2.03 -5.89
C PHE A 23 3.06 1.81 -5.43
N GLY A 24 2.86 1.28 -4.22
CA GLY A 24 1.54 1.11 -3.63
C GLY A 24 0.77 2.41 -3.48
N VAL A 25 1.44 3.48 -3.06
CA VAL A 25 0.82 4.82 -2.96
C VAL A 25 0.41 5.33 -4.34
N VAL A 26 1.26 5.20 -5.36
CA VAL A 26 0.92 5.57 -6.74
C VAL A 26 -0.27 4.75 -7.25
N LEU A 27 -0.31 3.45 -6.95
CA LEU A 27 -1.42 2.58 -7.34
C LEU A 27 -2.75 3.04 -6.72
N LEU A 28 -2.73 3.44 -5.45
CA LEU A 28 -3.90 4.01 -4.77
C LEU A 28 -4.28 5.38 -5.34
N GLU A 29 -3.31 6.24 -5.63
CA GLU A 29 -3.54 7.55 -6.27
C GLU A 29 -4.24 7.38 -7.63
N VAL A 30 -3.76 6.45 -8.46
CA VAL A 30 -4.39 6.15 -9.76
C VAL A 30 -5.81 5.59 -9.59
N ALA A 31 -6.01 4.65 -8.65
CA ALA A 31 -7.31 4.01 -8.46
C ALA A 31 -8.37 4.95 -7.87
N THR A 32 -7.96 5.95 -7.08
CA THR A 32 -8.85 6.85 -6.34
C THR A 32 -8.95 8.25 -6.97
N GLY A 33 -8.02 8.62 -7.85
CA GLY A 33 -7.93 9.95 -8.45
C GLY A 33 -7.55 11.05 -7.44
N ARG A 34 -7.06 10.67 -6.26
CA ARG A 34 -6.69 11.58 -5.16
C ARG A 34 -5.18 11.69 -5.03
N LYS A 35 -4.70 12.89 -4.68
CA LYS A 35 -3.31 13.12 -4.28
C LYS A 35 -2.97 12.27 -3.04
N PRO A 36 -1.71 11.83 -2.86
CA PRO A 36 -1.29 11.03 -1.71
C PRO A 36 -1.49 11.71 -0.37
N VAL A 37 -1.37 13.04 -0.37
CA VAL A 37 -1.77 13.92 0.72
C VAL A 37 -2.62 14.99 0.05
N ASP A 38 -3.88 15.09 0.46
CA ASP A 38 -4.77 16.13 -0.06
C ASP A 38 -4.53 17.48 0.62
N ASP A 39 -5.28 18.49 0.18
CA ASP A 39 -5.09 19.87 0.64
C ASP A 39 -5.51 20.05 2.13
N ASP A 40 -6.28 19.10 2.68
CA ASP A 40 -6.64 19.01 4.10
C ASP A 40 -5.60 18.21 4.94
N GLY A 41 -4.55 17.70 4.30
CA GLY A 41 -3.50 16.92 4.96
C GLY A 41 -3.86 15.45 5.20
N ILE A 42 -4.96 14.95 4.63
CA ILE A 42 -5.36 13.55 4.76
C ILE A 42 -4.48 12.69 3.87
N VAL A 43 -3.84 11.69 4.48
CA VAL A 43 -3.00 10.72 3.77
C VAL A 43 -3.90 9.66 3.12
N ILE A 44 -3.75 9.48 1.80
CA ILE A 44 -4.55 8.52 1.02
C ILE A 44 -4.52 7.11 1.62
N VAL A 45 -3.36 6.68 2.13
CA VAL A 45 -3.18 5.36 2.73
C VAL A 45 -4.10 5.18 3.93
N ASP A 46 -4.17 6.15 4.82
CA ASP A 46 -5.05 6.10 6.00
C ASP A 46 -6.53 6.07 5.59
N TRP A 47 -6.91 6.91 4.61
CA TRP A 47 -8.27 6.96 4.13
C TRP A 47 -8.72 5.65 3.45
N VAL A 48 -7.90 5.05 2.58
CA VAL A 48 -8.24 3.77 1.93
C VAL A 48 -8.31 2.63 2.95
N TRP A 49 -7.43 2.60 3.96
CA TRP A 49 -7.52 1.65 5.07
C TRP A 49 -8.83 1.79 5.86
N ASP A 50 -9.33 3.01 6.03
CA ASP A 50 -10.62 3.27 6.66
C ASP A 50 -11.79 2.78 5.80
N MET A 51 -11.71 2.92 4.48
CA MET A 51 -12.70 2.38 3.53
C MET A 51 -12.70 0.85 3.55
N TRP A 52 -11.52 0.24 3.60
CA TRP A 52 -11.35 -1.22 3.77
C TRP A 52 -12.01 -1.71 5.05
N LYS A 53 -11.70 -1.08 6.20
CA LYS A 53 -12.29 -1.42 7.51
C LYS A 53 -13.81 -1.32 7.51
N LYS A 54 -14.39 -0.38 6.76
CA LYS A 54 -15.85 -0.18 6.63
C LYS A 54 -16.51 -1.14 5.64
N GLY A 55 -15.74 -1.98 4.93
CA GLY A 55 -16.26 -2.85 3.87
C GLY A 55 -16.76 -2.07 2.64
N LYS A 56 -16.26 -0.84 2.44
CA LYS A 56 -16.67 0.07 1.36
C LYS A 56 -15.54 0.38 0.39
N LEU A 57 -14.63 -0.57 0.18
CA LEU A 57 -13.39 -0.32 -0.60
C LEU A 57 -13.67 0.21 -2.01
N ILE A 58 -14.66 -0.36 -2.70
CA ILE A 58 -15.08 0.08 -4.05
C ILE A 58 -15.51 1.56 -4.05
N GLY A 59 -16.05 2.08 -2.95
CA GLY A 59 -16.42 3.49 -2.81
C GLY A 59 -15.22 4.45 -2.78
N ALA A 60 -13.98 3.95 -2.71
CA ALA A 60 -12.78 4.75 -2.84
C ALA A 60 -12.38 5.02 -4.30
N ALA A 61 -13.02 4.35 -5.27
CA ALA A 61 -12.72 4.49 -6.69
C ALA A 61 -12.84 5.94 -7.18
N ASP A 62 -12.00 6.33 -8.14
CA ASP A 62 -12.11 7.64 -8.78
C ASP A 62 -13.47 7.80 -9.47
N CYS A 63 -14.21 8.83 -9.05
CA CYS A 63 -15.49 9.21 -9.63
C CYS A 63 -15.42 9.51 -11.13
N LYS A 64 -14.26 9.95 -11.64
CA LYS A 64 -14.02 10.25 -13.06
C LYS A 64 -13.90 9.01 -13.92
N LEU A 65 -13.80 7.83 -13.34
CA LEU A 65 -13.77 6.58 -14.09
C LEU A 65 -15.12 6.27 -14.73
N MET A 66 -16.22 6.92 -14.33
CA MET A 66 -17.54 6.89 -15.01
C MET A 66 -18.00 5.49 -15.49
N GLY A 67 -17.73 4.44 -14.72
CA GLY A 67 -18.11 3.06 -15.08
C GLY A 67 -17.26 2.41 -16.19
N ARG A 68 -16.13 3.01 -16.57
CA ARG A 68 -15.18 2.48 -17.57
C ARG A 68 -14.28 1.36 -17.02
N PHE A 69 -14.42 1.01 -15.75
CA PHE A 69 -13.69 -0.07 -15.10
C PHE A 69 -14.66 -1.02 -14.41
N SER A 70 -14.34 -2.32 -14.42
CA SER A 70 -15.09 -3.30 -13.63
C SER A 70 -14.88 -3.05 -12.14
N GLY A 71 -15.95 -3.16 -11.34
CA GLY A 71 -15.85 -3.06 -9.88
C GLY A 71 -14.84 -4.06 -9.30
N VAL A 72 -14.72 -5.24 -9.93
CA VAL A 72 -13.77 -6.29 -9.54
C VAL A 72 -12.32 -5.88 -9.79
N GLU A 73 -12.05 -5.16 -10.90
CA GLU A 73 -10.71 -4.71 -11.25
C GLU A 73 -10.24 -3.59 -10.30
N ILE A 74 -11.14 -2.67 -9.97
CA ILE A 74 -10.83 -1.59 -9.03
C ILE A 74 -10.64 -2.12 -7.61
N GLU A 75 -11.52 -3.02 -7.15
CA GLU A 75 -11.37 -3.66 -5.84
C GLU A 75 -10.03 -4.40 -5.75
N ARG A 76 -9.64 -5.10 -6.82
CA ARG A 76 -8.34 -5.78 -6.94
C ARG A 76 -7.18 -4.79 -6.86
N MET A 77 -7.20 -3.71 -7.65
CA MET A 77 -6.15 -2.68 -7.62
C MET A 77 -6.00 -2.06 -6.24
N LEU A 78 -7.11 -1.70 -5.59
CA LEU A 78 -7.12 -1.12 -4.24
C LEU A 78 -6.59 -2.11 -3.20
N THR A 79 -6.97 -3.39 -3.29
CA THR A 79 -6.48 -4.45 -2.40
C THR A 79 -4.98 -4.66 -2.55
N VAL A 80 -4.47 -4.70 -3.80
CA VAL A 80 -3.03 -4.80 -4.06
C VAL A 80 -2.29 -3.55 -3.55
N GLY A 81 -2.86 -2.36 -3.75
CA GLY A 81 -2.33 -1.11 -3.22
C GLY A 81 -2.17 -1.14 -1.71
N LEU A 82 -3.21 -1.57 -0.98
CA LEU A 82 -3.19 -1.75 0.48
C LEU A 82 -2.11 -2.74 0.95
N SER A 83 -1.90 -3.83 0.19
CA SER A 83 -0.83 -4.80 0.45
C SER A 83 0.57 -4.19 0.25
N CYS A 84 0.75 -3.39 -0.79
CA CYS A 84 2.02 -2.70 -1.07
C CYS A 84 2.36 -1.64 -0.02
N VAL A 85 1.35 -0.93 0.52
CA VAL A 85 1.54 0.10 1.56
C VAL A 85 1.46 -0.47 2.99
N HIS A 86 1.63 -1.78 3.14
CA HIS A 86 1.57 -2.42 4.45
C HIS A 86 2.65 -1.82 5.40
N PRO A 87 2.30 -1.47 6.65
CA PRO A 87 3.25 -0.84 7.58
C PRO A 87 4.49 -1.67 7.88
N ASN A 88 4.36 -3.00 7.97
CA ASN A 88 5.49 -3.93 8.01
C ASN A 88 5.97 -4.21 6.57
N CYS A 89 7.23 -3.91 6.28
CA CYS A 89 7.87 -4.10 4.97
C CYS A 89 7.99 -5.56 4.53
N GLU A 90 8.10 -6.51 5.46
CA GLU A 90 8.19 -7.95 5.17
C GLU A 90 6.88 -8.53 4.63
N LYS A 91 5.75 -7.88 4.94
CA LYS A 91 4.43 -8.27 4.46
C LYS A 91 4.10 -7.70 3.09
N ARG A 92 4.90 -6.75 2.59
CA ARG A 92 4.72 -6.18 1.26
C ARG A 92 5.15 -7.20 0.22
N PRO A 93 4.42 -7.34 -0.90
CA PRO A 93 4.86 -8.16 -2.03
C PRO A 93 6.10 -7.56 -2.70
N THR A 94 6.65 -8.25 -3.68
CA THR A 94 7.51 -7.62 -4.71
C THR A 94 6.65 -6.88 -5.73
N VAL A 95 7.21 -5.90 -6.47
CA VAL A 95 6.49 -5.23 -7.57
C VAL A 95 6.05 -6.25 -8.62
N LYS A 96 6.88 -7.27 -8.90
CA LYS A 96 6.55 -8.36 -9.82
C LYS A 96 5.30 -9.11 -9.37
N GLU A 97 5.22 -9.50 -8.10
CA GLU A 97 4.04 -10.17 -7.54
C GLU A 97 2.82 -9.25 -7.56
N ALA A 98 2.98 -7.98 -7.20
CA ALA A 98 1.90 -6.99 -7.27
C ALA A 98 1.33 -6.87 -8.69
N ALA A 99 2.18 -6.83 -9.72
CA ALA A 99 1.76 -6.79 -11.10
C ALA A 99 0.98 -8.05 -11.52
N ARG A 100 1.41 -9.24 -11.07
CA ARG A 100 0.68 -10.50 -11.30
C ARG A 100 -0.69 -10.50 -10.60
N MET A 101 -0.76 -9.97 -9.37
CA MET A 101 -2.02 -9.85 -8.62
C MET A 101 -3.01 -8.92 -9.31
N ILE A 102 -2.54 -7.79 -9.86
CA ILE A 102 -3.35 -6.83 -10.64
C ILE A 102 -3.89 -7.49 -11.91
N ARG A 103 -3.07 -8.27 -12.62
CA ARG A 103 -3.49 -9.01 -13.84
C ARG A 103 -4.40 -10.21 -13.56
N GLY A 104 -4.65 -10.53 -12.28
CA GLY A 104 -5.49 -11.67 -11.91
C GLY A 104 -4.82 -13.04 -12.09
N GLU A 105 -3.50 -13.07 -12.31
CA GLU A 105 -2.73 -14.31 -12.51
C GLU A 105 -2.51 -15.09 -11.21
N VAL A 106 -2.65 -14.43 -10.07
CA VAL A 106 -2.46 -15.00 -8.72
C VAL A 106 -3.56 -14.48 -7.78
N PRO A 107 -3.88 -15.23 -6.71
CA PRO A 107 -4.86 -14.80 -5.72
C PRO A 107 -4.41 -13.55 -4.96
N LEU A 108 -5.39 -12.78 -4.46
CA LEU A 108 -5.14 -11.60 -3.65
C LEU A 108 -4.70 -11.99 -2.23
N PRO A 109 -3.88 -11.15 -1.58
CA PRO A 109 -3.43 -11.41 -0.22
C PRO A 109 -4.57 -11.15 0.77
N VAL A 110 -4.60 -11.92 1.85
CA VAL A 110 -5.54 -11.67 2.95
C VAL A 110 -5.01 -10.51 3.77
N LEU A 111 -5.69 -9.38 3.72
CA LEU A 111 -5.37 -8.19 4.51
C LEU A 111 -6.01 -8.25 5.89
N PRO A 112 -5.37 -7.67 6.93
CA PRO A 112 -5.98 -7.52 8.24
C PRO A 112 -7.22 -6.61 8.18
N VAL A 113 -8.17 -6.80 9.11
CA VAL A 113 -9.43 -6.02 9.17
C VAL A 113 -9.20 -4.53 9.48
N LYS A 114 -8.05 -4.19 10.07
CA LYS A 114 -7.65 -2.82 10.39
C LYS A 114 -6.20 -2.58 10.01
N LYS A 115 -5.85 -1.32 9.74
CA LYS A 115 -4.46 -0.90 9.51
C LYS A 115 -3.58 -1.35 10.68
N PRO A 116 -2.54 -2.16 10.44
CA PRO A 116 -1.58 -2.53 11.48
C PRO A 116 -0.85 -1.31 12.00
N ARG A 117 -0.43 -1.34 13.27
CA ARG A 117 0.49 -0.32 13.78
C ARG A 117 1.86 -0.53 13.14
N VAL A 118 2.52 0.58 12.79
CA VAL A 118 3.91 0.56 12.34
C VAL A 118 4.75 -0.09 13.45
N ARG A 119 5.48 -1.15 13.12
CA ARG A 119 6.54 -1.69 13.97
C ARG A 119 7.85 -1.29 13.34
N ILE A 120 8.54 -0.35 13.96
CA ILE A 120 9.89 0.05 13.55
C ILE A 120 10.83 -0.88 14.29
N GLU A 121 11.20 -1.98 13.65
CA GLU A 121 12.32 -2.77 14.16
C GLU A 121 13.60 -2.05 13.74
N SER A 122 14.41 -1.65 14.72
CA SER A 122 15.70 -1.02 14.44
C SER A 122 16.55 -2.00 13.64
N CYS A 123 16.82 -1.68 12.38
CA CYS A 123 17.70 -2.45 11.48
C CYS A 123 19.13 -2.61 12.03
N PHE A 124 19.47 -1.96 13.15
CA PHE A 124 20.72 -2.20 13.87
C PHE A 124 20.88 -3.64 14.40
N ALA A 125 19.78 -4.34 14.73
CA ALA A 125 19.88 -5.65 15.37
C ALA A 125 20.14 -6.82 14.38
N SER A 126 19.63 -6.73 13.15
CA SER A 126 19.70 -7.85 12.19
C SER A 126 21.04 -7.96 11.45
N ARG A 127 21.86 -6.89 11.47
CA ARG A 127 23.19 -6.87 10.84
C ARG A 127 24.30 -7.43 11.75
N PHE A 128 24.07 -7.53 13.06
CA PHE A 128 25.03 -8.07 14.03
C PHE A 128 24.81 -9.54 14.41
N MET A 129 23.58 -10.07 14.28
CA MET A 129 23.31 -11.48 14.66
C MET A 129 23.55 -12.52 13.56
N LYS A 130 24.01 -12.14 12.36
CA LYS A 130 24.41 -13.09 11.30
C LYS A 130 25.93 -13.25 11.14
N LYS A 131 26.72 -12.81 12.11
CA LYS A 131 28.20 -12.88 12.02
C LYS A 131 28.92 -13.49 13.21
N TYR A 132 28.22 -14.26 14.06
CA TYR A 132 28.82 -15.12 15.07
C TYR A 132 28.24 -16.52 14.96
#